data_AF-A0A9W8PRP6-F1
#
_entry.id   AF-A0A9W8PRP6-F1
#
_cell.length_a   1.000
_cell.length_b   1.000
_cell.length_c   1.000
_cell.angle_alpha   90.00
_cell.angle_beta   90.00
_cell.angle_gamma   90.00
#
_symmetry.space_group_name_H-M   'P 1'
#
loop_
_entity.id
_entity.type
_entity.pdbx_description
1 polymer ?
#
loop_
_entity_poly.entity_id
_entity_poly.type
_entity_poly.pdbx_seq_one_letter_code
_entity_poly.pdbx_strand_id
1 'polypeptide(L)'
;MAPPKKTNSAADADAPYPGPDAPKKRLLKPVVKGEKEPRFINSVRDWDEKYHHLIGTSTRKIFFGYQFVLTDEHIDDILALPRQVLEKIWYFIFNFGDVGYDARNGARDVTNEAIVRLAKALPNLRTVSPPSANKVGDEGFLAFISNCPNLKQLEITPSTTNSFNLTKITAKALDEFCAHPEWVPGLKQILVTNDEKNKEFMKSMRELSKQREKLVVTLLDRNEHKKWGDWEINTMTSHYQKGRKIPWDKVPRGIAQRHGQDHSIQI
;
A
#
# COMPACT_ATOMS: atom_id res chain seq x y z
N MET A 1 31.52 -6.83 -58.78
CA MET A 1 32.31 -6.28 -57.65
C MET A 1 31.58 -5.07 -57.10
N ALA A 2 31.29 -5.09 -55.80
CA ALA A 2 30.44 -4.12 -55.09
C ALA A 2 31.13 -2.77 -54.84
N PRO A 3 30.38 -1.67 -54.62
CA PRO A 3 30.95 -0.35 -54.34
C PRO A 3 31.39 -0.21 -52.86
N PRO A 4 32.30 0.72 -52.53
CA PRO A 4 32.85 0.87 -51.18
C PRO A 4 31.85 1.51 -50.22
N LYS A 5 31.77 0.93 -49.00
CA LYS A 5 30.96 1.43 -47.87
C LYS A 5 31.50 2.76 -47.37
N LYS A 6 30.64 3.78 -47.29
CA LYS A 6 30.88 4.98 -46.49
C LYS A 6 30.75 4.64 -45.00
N THR A 7 31.80 4.95 -44.25
CA THR A 7 31.85 4.95 -42.79
C THR A 7 31.05 6.14 -42.25
N ASN A 8 29.98 5.87 -41.49
CA ASN A 8 29.31 6.90 -40.70
C ASN A 8 30.04 7.06 -39.37
N SER A 9 30.45 8.29 -39.09
CA SER A 9 31.14 8.74 -37.88
C SER A 9 30.35 8.44 -36.61
N ALA A 10 31.09 8.01 -35.60
CA ALA A 10 30.68 7.96 -34.21
C ALA A 10 30.49 9.39 -33.67
N ALA A 11 29.25 9.73 -33.31
CA ALA A 11 28.92 10.88 -32.49
C ALA A 11 27.59 10.56 -31.80
N ASP A 12 27.64 9.81 -30.70
CA ASP A 12 26.56 9.68 -29.69
C ASP A 12 27.07 8.83 -28.51
N ALA A 13 28.22 9.20 -27.95
CA ALA A 13 28.79 8.54 -26.78
C ALA A 13 29.26 9.60 -25.78
N ASP A 14 28.33 10.41 -25.26
CA ASP A 14 28.52 11.16 -24.01
C ASP A 14 27.19 11.74 -23.49
N ALA A 15 26.12 10.94 -23.49
CA ALA A 15 24.98 11.23 -22.64
C ALA A 15 25.27 10.63 -21.24
N PRO A 16 25.30 11.44 -20.16
CA PRO A 16 25.49 10.91 -18.82
C PRO A 16 24.41 9.88 -18.51
N TYR A 17 24.83 8.72 -18.03
CA TYR A 17 23.93 7.69 -17.51
C TYR A 17 23.05 8.35 -16.43
N PRO A 18 21.72 8.38 -16.58
CA PRO A 18 20.87 8.97 -15.55
C PRO A 18 21.07 8.16 -14.26
N GLY A 19 21.48 8.84 -13.20
CA GLY A 19 21.64 8.24 -11.88
C GLY A 19 20.31 7.63 -11.39
N PRO A 20 20.36 6.71 -10.42
CA PRO A 20 19.18 6.00 -9.91
C PRO A 20 18.08 6.93 -9.34
N ASP A 21 18.40 8.21 -9.08
CA ASP A 21 17.47 9.22 -8.56
C ASP A 21 16.87 10.15 -9.63
N ALA A 22 17.08 9.89 -10.93
CA ALA A 22 16.47 10.70 -11.98
C ALA A 22 14.95 10.44 -12.06
N PRO A 23 14.08 11.48 -12.01
CA PRO A 23 12.64 11.30 -12.11
C PRO A 23 12.28 10.58 -13.41
N LYS A 24 11.58 9.43 -13.30
CA LYS A 24 11.09 8.69 -14.48
C LYS A 24 10.27 9.66 -15.33
N LYS A 25 10.71 9.88 -16.58
CA LYS A 25 10.03 10.80 -17.51
C LYS A 25 8.60 10.30 -17.73
N ARG A 26 7.63 11.21 -17.62
CA ARG A 26 6.21 10.94 -17.88
C ARG A 26 6.05 10.23 -19.21
N LEU A 27 5.31 9.13 -19.24
CA LEU A 27 5.12 8.34 -20.46
C LEU A 27 4.39 9.19 -21.50
N LEU A 28 5.08 9.52 -22.60
CA LEU A 28 4.53 10.24 -23.77
C LEU A 28 3.66 9.33 -24.67
N LYS A 29 3.49 8.07 -24.30
CA LYS A 29 2.72 7.08 -25.07
C LYS A 29 1.21 7.38 -24.99
N PRO A 30 0.42 7.05 -26.03
CA PRO A 30 -1.02 7.21 -26.02
C PRO A 30 -1.65 6.50 -24.81
N VAL A 31 -2.61 7.15 -24.15
CA VAL A 31 -3.26 6.59 -22.97
C VAL A 31 -4.11 5.39 -23.38
N VAL A 32 -3.77 4.20 -22.89
CA VAL A 32 -4.53 2.98 -23.17
C VAL A 32 -5.81 2.92 -22.33
N LYS A 33 -6.79 2.14 -22.78
CA LYS A 33 -7.99 1.82 -21.98
C LYS A 33 -7.60 1.07 -20.70
N GLY A 34 -6.63 0.17 -20.79
CA GLY A 34 -6.19 -0.70 -19.70
C GLY A 34 -7.29 -1.64 -19.21
N GLU A 35 -6.97 -2.43 -18.21
CA GLU A 35 -7.90 -3.29 -17.48
C GLU A 35 -8.55 -2.53 -16.32
N LYS A 36 -9.77 -2.94 -15.94
CA LYS A 36 -10.46 -2.35 -14.79
C LYS A 36 -9.78 -2.69 -13.46
N GLU A 37 -9.28 -3.92 -13.35
CA GLU A 37 -8.67 -4.50 -12.15
C GLU A 37 -7.40 -5.31 -12.48
N PRO A 38 -6.35 -4.70 -13.06
CA PRO A 38 -5.11 -5.38 -13.37
C PRO A 38 -4.52 -6.06 -12.13
N ARG A 39 -4.06 -7.30 -12.33
CA ARG A 39 -3.47 -8.15 -11.30
C ARG A 39 -2.01 -8.41 -11.63
N PHE A 40 -1.13 -8.07 -10.70
CA PHE A 40 0.31 -8.28 -10.79
C PHE A 40 0.72 -9.25 -9.70
N ILE A 41 1.00 -10.51 -10.04
CA ILE A 41 1.33 -11.55 -9.07
C ILE A 41 2.77 -11.45 -8.60
N ASN A 42 3.68 -11.13 -9.51
CA ASN A 42 5.12 -11.04 -9.27
C ASN A 42 5.66 -9.72 -9.85
N SER A 43 6.47 -8.99 -9.08
CA SER A 43 7.00 -7.69 -9.51
C SER A 43 7.83 -7.80 -10.80
N VAL A 44 8.77 -8.75 -10.87
CA VAL A 44 9.63 -8.89 -12.05
C VAL A 44 8.85 -9.38 -13.28
N ARG A 45 8.00 -10.40 -13.11
CA ARG A 45 7.36 -11.05 -14.26
C ARG A 45 6.21 -10.24 -14.84
N ASP A 46 5.44 -9.57 -13.99
CA ASP A 46 4.16 -8.97 -14.37
C ASP A 46 4.23 -7.44 -14.46
N TRP A 47 5.17 -6.80 -13.75
CA TRP A 47 5.29 -5.34 -13.75
C TRP A 47 6.25 -4.83 -14.81
N ASP A 48 7.49 -5.31 -14.80
CA ASP A 48 8.59 -4.76 -15.58
C ASP A 48 8.23 -4.70 -17.07
N GLU A 49 8.31 -3.50 -17.62
CA GLU A 49 7.96 -3.15 -19.01
C GLU A 49 6.50 -3.46 -19.43
N LYS A 50 5.65 -3.95 -18.53
CA LYS A 50 4.29 -4.44 -18.86
C LYS A 50 3.18 -3.62 -18.22
N TYR A 51 3.41 -3.03 -17.03
CA TYR A 51 2.37 -2.36 -16.26
C TYR A 51 1.62 -1.28 -17.06
N HIS A 52 2.33 -0.54 -17.91
CA HIS A 52 1.78 0.58 -18.68
C HIS A 52 0.81 0.15 -19.80
N HIS A 53 0.78 -1.13 -20.16
CA HIS A 53 -0.23 -1.69 -21.08
C HIS A 53 -1.52 -2.10 -20.35
N LEU A 54 -1.40 -2.45 -19.06
CA LEU A 54 -2.50 -2.95 -18.25
C LEU A 54 -3.18 -1.83 -17.44
N ILE A 55 -2.43 -0.83 -17.00
CA ILE A 55 -2.96 0.31 -16.26
C ILE A 55 -3.34 1.42 -17.23
N GLY A 56 -4.61 1.81 -17.24
CA GLY A 56 -5.16 2.80 -18.17
C GLY A 56 -6.40 3.50 -17.66
N THR A 57 -7.10 4.20 -18.55
CA THR A 57 -8.25 5.07 -18.18
C THR A 57 -9.44 4.32 -17.56
N SER A 58 -9.54 3.01 -17.75
CA SER A 58 -10.58 2.16 -17.16
C SER A 58 -10.18 1.58 -15.80
N THR A 59 -8.90 1.65 -15.42
CA THR A 59 -8.40 1.09 -14.18
C THR A 59 -9.01 1.77 -12.97
N ARG A 60 -9.48 0.97 -12.02
CA ARG A 60 -10.00 1.40 -10.71
C ARG A 60 -9.27 0.73 -9.56
N LYS A 61 -8.76 -0.46 -9.76
CA LYS A 61 -8.08 -1.27 -8.76
C LYS A 61 -6.74 -1.76 -9.31
N ILE A 62 -5.68 -1.58 -8.53
CA ILE A 62 -4.41 -2.27 -8.75
C ILE A 62 -4.32 -3.35 -7.69
N PHE A 63 -4.17 -4.60 -8.13
CA PHE A 63 -4.09 -5.76 -7.26
C PHE A 63 -2.69 -6.37 -7.32
N PHE A 64 -2.04 -6.47 -6.17
CA PHE A 64 -0.72 -7.08 -6.01
C PHE A 64 -0.87 -8.49 -5.43
N GLY A 65 -0.29 -9.50 -6.07
CA GLY A 65 -0.38 -10.89 -5.63
C GLY A 65 0.64 -11.24 -4.54
N TYR A 66 0.69 -12.53 -4.22
CA TYR A 66 1.41 -13.08 -3.08
C TYR A 66 2.94 -13.09 -3.24
N GLN A 67 3.45 -12.92 -4.47
CA GLN A 67 4.88 -12.79 -4.77
C GLN A 67 5.29 -11.35 -5.08
N PHE A 68 4.36 -10.39 -5.02
CA PHE A 68 4.65 -9.03 -5.46
C PHE A 68 5.35 -8.23 -4.36
N VAL A 69 6.60 -7.85 -4.62
CA VAL A 69 7.39 -6.97 -3.75
C VAL A 69 7.23 -5.54 -4.25
N LEU A 70 6.49 -4.70 -3.53
CA LEU A 70 6.36 -3.29 -3.85
C LEU A 70 7.61 -2.53 -3.40
N THR A 71 8.12 -1.66 -4.27
CA THR A 71 9.24 -0.76 -4.01
C THR A 71 8.87 0.66 -4.43
N ASP A 72 9.69 1.63 -4.04
CA ASP A 72 9.52 3.03 -4.44
C ASP A 72 9.52 3.19 -5.98
N GLU A 73 10.33 2.40 -6.69
CA GLU A 73 10.40 2.44 -8.16
C GLU A 73 9.08 2.08 -8.83
N HIS A 74 8.32 1.13 -8.25
CA HIS A 74 6.98 0.76 -8.72
C HIS A 74 5.98 1.90 -8.46
N ILE A 75 6.14 2.62 -7.34
CA ILE A 75 5.36 3.83 -7.08
C ILE A 75 5.69 4.88 -8.14
N ASP A 76 6.98 5.13 -8.42
CA ASP A 76 7.42 6.07 -9.45
C ASP A 76 6.90 5.73 -10.85
N ASP A 77 6.82 4.43 -11.17
CA ASP A 77 6.16 3.95 -12.40
C ASP A 77 4.68 4.34 -12.47
N ILE A 78 3.94 4.16 -11.38
CA ILE A 78 2.54 4.61 -11.30
C ILE A 78 2.48 6.12 -11.49
N LEU A 79 3.33 6.88 -10.80
CA LEU A 79 3.35 8.34 -10.87
C LEU A 79 3.66 8.88 -12.27
N ALA A 80 4.40 8.11 -13.09
CA ALA A 80 4.68 8.46 -14.47
C ALA A 80 3.46 8.35 -15.41
N LEU A 81 2.36 7.74 -14.94
CA LEU A 81 1.11 7.62 -15.70
C LEU A 81 0.38 8.97 -15.87
N PRO A 82 -0.46 9.10 -16.90
CA PRO A 82 -1.27 10.31 -17.10
C PRO A 82 -2.22 10.59 -15.94
N ARG A 83 -2.47 11.87 -15.66
CA ARG A 83 -3.28 12.32 -14.51
C ARG A 83 -4.71 11.76 -14.55
N GLN A 84 -5.28 11.63 -15.75
CA GLN A 84 -6.61 11.08 -15.97
C GLN A 84 -6.72 9.58 -15.59
N VAL A 85 -5.59 8.87 -15.52
CA VAL A 85 -5.50 7.49 -15.02
C VAL A 85 -5.40 7.51 -13.49
N LEU A 86 -4.48 8.31 -12.96
CA LEU A 86 -4.23 8.45 -11.52
C LEU A 86 -5.50 8.81 -10.73
N GLU A 87 -6.26 9.79 -11.21
CA GLU A 87 -7.50 10.25 -10.55
C GLU A 87 -8.61 9.19 -10.50
N LYS A 88 -8.50 8.12 -11.28
CA LYS A 88 -9.49 7.03 -11.33
C LYS A 88 -9.11 5.82 -10.49
N ILE A 89 -7.89 5.76 -9.95
CA ILE A 89 -7.48 4.66 -9.08
C ILE A 89 -8.14 4.85 -7.71
N TRP A 90 -8.90 3.85 -7.28
CA TRP A 90 -9.63 3.84 -6.01
C TRP A 90 -9.12 2.77 -5.05
N TYR A 91 -8.51 1.70 -5.56
CA TYR A 91 -8.11 0.56 -4.75
C TYR A 91 -6.66 0.19 -5.04
N PHE A 92 -5.87 0.10 -3.97
CA PHE A 92 -4.46 -0.30 -3.98
C PHE A 92 -4.29 -1.44 -2.97
N ILE A 93 -4.44 -2.68 -3.44
CA ILE A 93 -4.72 -3.85 -2.59
C ILE A 93 -3.69 -4.95 -2.83
N PHE A 94 -3.22 -5.56 -1.75
CA PHE A 94 -2.37 -6.74 -1.78
C PHE A 94 -3.16 -8.01 -1.43
N ASN A 95 -2.80 -9.13 -2.05
CA ASN A 95 -3.20 -10.46 -1.63
C ASN A 95 -2.31 -10.87 -0.45
N PHE A 96 -2.84 -10.78 0.76
CA PHE A 96 -2.17 -11.29 1.95
C PHE A 96 -2.87 -12.58 2.39
N GLY A 97 -2.22 -13.72 2.18
CA GLY A 97 -2.83 -15.03 2.42
C GLY A 97 -1.95 -16.22 2.05
N ASP A 98 -0.87 -16.02 1.29
CA ASP A 98 0.13 -17.05 1.08
C ASP A 98 1.21 -16.98 2.15
N VAL A 99 1.48 -18.13 2.75
CA VAL A 99 2.45 -18.39 3.82
C VAL A 99 3.54 -19.35 3.33
N GLY A 100 3.54 -19.66 2.03
CA GLY A 100 4.53 -20.48 1.38
C GLY A 100 5.95 -19.95 1.59
N TYR A 101 6.93 -20.84 1.46
CA TYR A 101 8.36 -20.55 1.60
C TYR A 101 8.85 -19.38 0.72
N ASP A 102 8.12 -19.03 -0.33
CA ASP A 102 8.39 -17.98 -1.30
C ASP A 102 7.49 -16.74 -1.17
N ALA A 103 6.60 -16.68 -0.16
CA ALA A 103 5.76 -15.51 0.11
C ALA A 103 6.62 -14.32 0.51
N ARG A 104 6.88 -13.45 -0.47
CA ARG A 104 7.66 -12.21 -0.33
C ARG A 104 6.79 -10.97 -0.48
N ASN A 105 5.47 -11.12 -0.53
CA ASN A 105 4.55 -10.00 -0.71
C ASN A 105 4.69 -8.93 0.37
N GLY A 106 4.67 -7.69 -0.08
CA GLY A 106 4.53 -6.53 0.79
C GLY A 106 5.32 -5.33 0.33
N ALA A 107 5.38 -4.36 1.24
CA ALA A 107 5.96 -3.05 1.01
C ALA A 107 7.20 -2.82 1.91
N ARG A 108 8.02 -3.87 2.11
CA ARG A 108 9.14 -3.87 3.09
C ARG A 108 10.10 -2.71 2.91
N ASP A 109 10.39 -2.39 1.66
CA ASP A 109 11.35 -1.36 1.29
C ASP A 109 10.71 -0.03 0.90
N VAL A 110 9.37 0.06 0.92
CA VAL A 110 8.65 1.28 0.59
C VAL A 110 8.85 2.33 1.69
N THR A 111 9.23 3.53 1.29
CA THR A 111 9.56 4.64 2.20
C THR A 111 8.36 5.55 2.51
N ASN A 112 8.45 6.36 3.57
CA ASN A 112 7.46 7.41 3.82
C ASN A 112 7.38 8.39 2.65
N GLU A 113 8.53 8.76 2.08
CA GLU A 113 8.66 9.70 0.97
C GLU A 113 7.89 9.21 -0.26
N ALA A 114 8.00 7.93 -0.61
CA ALA A 114 7.23 7.34 -1.70
C ALA A 114 5.73 7.28 -1.40
N ILE A 115 5.34 6.95 -0.17
CA ILE A 115 3.93 7.00 0.25
C ILE A 115 3.37 8.41 0.18
N VAL A 116 4.13 9.44 0.58
CA VAL A 116 3.73 10.85 0.47
C VAL A 116 3.48 11.23 -0.98
N ARG A 117 4.38 10.86 -1.89
CA ARG A 117 4.19 11.09 -3.34
C ARG A 117 2.97 10.36 -3.87
N LEU A 118 2.79 9.08 -3.51
CA LEU A 118 1.66 8.25 -3.92
C LEU A 118 0.31 8.84 -3.45
N ALA A 119 0.20 9.20 -2.18
CA ALA A 119 -1.03 9.75 -1.59
C ALA A 119 -1.45 11.07 -2.24
N LYS A 120 -0.48 11.94 -2.56
CA LYS A 120 -0.72 13.20 -3.28
C LYS A 120 -1.18 12.98 -4.72
N ALA A 121 -0.65 11.95 -5.38
CA ALA A 121 -0.95 11.66 -6.78
C ALA A 121 -2.26 10.88 -6.98
N LEU A 122 -2.70 10.11 -5.98
CA LEU A 122 -3.91 9.28 -6.03
C LEU A 122 -4.99 9.77 -5.03
N PRO A 123 -5.55 10.99 -5.20
CA PRO A 123 -6.43 11.61 -4.20
C PRO A 123 -7.77 10.90 -4.01
N ASN A 124 -8.16 10.02 -4.94
CA ASN A 124 -9.45 9.30 -4.92
C ASN A 124 -9.36 7.88 -4.36
N LEU A 125 -8.25 7.53 -3.70
CA LEU A 125 -8.12 6.25 -3.02
C LEU A 125 -9.22 6.05 -1.97
N ARG A 126 -9.77 4.83 -1.97
CA ARG A 126 -10.83 4.35 -1.08
C ARG A 126 -10.33 3.23 -0.18
N THR A 127 -9.45 2.38 -0.68
CA THR A 127 -8.82 1.31 0.10
C THR A 127 -7.36 1.21 -0.26
N VAL A 128 -6.52 1.25 0.78
CA VAL A 128 -5.07 1.06 0.70
C VAL A 128 -4.71 0.00 1.73
N SER A 129 -4.07 -1.08 1.27
CA SER A 129 -3.65 -2.18 2.16
C SER A 129 -2.29 -2.75 1.76
N PRO A 130 -1.20 -2.00 2.00
CA PRO A 130 0.17 -2.50 1.92
C PRO A 130 0.58 -3.24 3.22
N PRO A 131 0.59 -4.58 3.24
CA PRO A 131 1.18 -5.32 4.35
C PRO A 131 2.71 -5.18 4.33
N SER A 132 3.34 -5.50 5.45
CA SER A 132 4.80 -5.52 5.60
C SER A 132 5.48 -4.18 5.28
N ALA A 133 4.85 -3.05 5.62
CA ALA A 133 5.36 -1.71 5.35
C ALA A 133 6.37 -1.23 6.43
N ASN A 134 7.56 -1.84 6.46
CA ASN A 134 8.51 -1.72 7.59
C ASN A 134 9.08 -0.31 7.80
N LYS A 135 9.20 0.47 6.73
CA LYS A 135 9.78 1.82 6.74
C LYS A 135 8.71 2.92 6.69
N VAL A 136 7.43 2.55 6.83
CA VAL A 136 6.30 3.49 6.79
C VAL A 136 5.79 3.72 8.21
N GLY A 137 5.81 4.98 8.64
CA GLY A 137 5.43 5.40 9.99
C GLY A 137 4.36 6.47 10.01
N ASP A 138 4.47 7.35 11.01
CA ASP A 138 3.58 8.50 11.20
C ASP A 138 3.42 9.35 9.94
N GLU A 139 4.51 9.67 9.24
CA GLU A 139 4.47 10.51 8.05
C GLU A 139 3.68 9.87 6.91
N GLY A 140 3.99 8.62 6.54
CA GLY A 140 3.26 7.91 5.49
C GLY A 140 1.79 7.65 5.86
N PHE A 141 1.50 7.37 7.14
CA PHE A 141 0.13 7.27 7.65
C PHE A 141 -0.63 8.59 7.46
N LEU A 142 -0.07 9.69 7.96
CA LEU A 142 -0.69 11.02 7.86
C LEU A 142 -0.82 11.49 6.42
N ALA A 143 0.08 11.08 5.52
CA ALA A 143 -0.01 11.41 4.10
C ALA A 143 -1.28 10.86 3.45
N PHE A 144 -1.62 9.59 3.69
CA PHE A 144 -2.89 9.03 3.19
C PHE A 144 -4.09 9.71 3.83
N ILE A 145 -4.04 9.97 5.14
CA ILE A 145 -5.14 10.60 5.86
C ILE A 145 -5.39 12.04 5.37
N SER A 146 -4.35 12.84 5.16
CA SER A 146 -4.51 14.24 4.74
C SER A 146 -4.81 14.42 3.25
N ASN A 147 -4.36 13.50 2.38
CA ASN A 147 -4.46 13.67 0.91
C ASN A 147 -5.56 12.83 0.25
N CYS A 148 -6.12 11.81 0.92
CA CYS A 148 -7.14 10.91 0.35
C CYS A 148 -8.49 11.05 1.09
N PRO A 149 -9.29 12.09 0.84
CA PRO A 149 -10.54 12.35 1.58
C PRO A 149 -11.61 11.26 1.39
N ASN A 150 -11.51 10.47 0.32
CA ASN A 150 -12.44 9.39 -0.01
C ASN A 150 -12.08 8.04 0.64
N LEU A 151 -10.98 7.98 1.39
CA LEU A 151 -10.48 6.76 1.99
C LEU A 151 -11.49 6.17 2.97
N LYS A 152 -11.69 4.86 2.89
CA LYS A 152 -12.61 4.06 3.72
C LYS A 152 -11.84 3.07 4.57
N GLN A 153 -10.73 2.56 4.06
CA GLN A 153 -9.89 1.56 4.72
C GLN A 153 -8.42 1.86 4.46
N LEU A 154 -7.63 1.84 5.53
CA LEU A 154 -6.19 1.98 5.50
C LEU A 154 -5.55 0.89 6.35
N GLU A 155 -4.59 0.16 5.80
CA GLU A 155 -3.71 -0.72 6.56
C GLU A 155 -2.27 -0.23 6.41
N ILE A 156 -1.58 -0.07 7.54
CA ILE A 156 -0.13 0.13 7.59
C ILE A 156 0.37 -0.74 8.74
N THR A 157 0.94 -1.88 8.39
CA THR A 157 1.44 -2.86 9.35
C THR A 157 2.80 -3.35 8.88
N PRO A 158 3.81 -3.43 9.76
CA PRO A 158 5.12 -3.97 9.42
C PRO A 158 5.08 -5.49 9.26
N SER A 159 6.18 -6.06 8.78
CA SER A 159 6.37 -7.50 8.71
C SER A 159 6.65 -8.09 10.08
N THR A 160 6.28 -9.36 10.20
CA THR A 160 6.56 -10.26 11.32
C THR A 160 8.04 -10.64 11.41
N THR A 161 8.69 -10.78 10.26
CA THR A 161 10.09 -11.18 10.13
C THR A 161 11.00 -9.95 10.17
N ASN A 162 12.03 -9.99 11.01
CA ASN A 162 13.08 -8.98 11.14
C ASN A 162 12.65 -7.69 11.87
N SER A 163 12.43 -7.81 13.19
CA SER A 163 11.91 -6.78 14.10
C SER A 163 12.87 -5.64 14.45
N PHE A 164 14.06 -5.59 13.86
CA PHE A 164 15.02 -4.53 14.12
C PHE A 164 14.66 -3.29 13.27
N ASN A 165 14.36 -2.16 13.93
CA ASN A 165 14.05 -0.87 13.32
C ASN A 165 12.74 -0.79 12.51
N LEU A 166 11.68 -1.45 12.98
CA LEU A 166 10.35 -1.26 12.40
C LEU A 166 9.80 0.13 12.74
N THR A 167 9.38 0.86 11.71
CA THR A 167 8.63 2.10 11.91
C THR A 167 7.20 1.74 12.29
N LYS A 168 6.67 2.37 13.33
CA LYS A 168 5.30 2.16 13.80
C LYS A 168 4.56 3.48 13.89
N ILE A 169 3.24 3.40 13.76
CA ILE A 169 2.36 4.53 14.04
C ILE A 169 2.38 4.79 15.55
N THR A 170 2.62 6.03 15.93
CA THR A 170 2.74 6.45 17.33
C THR A 170 1.50 7.22 17.78
N ALA A 171 1.45 7.55 19.07
CA ALA A 171 0.43 8.44 19.62
C ALA A 171 0.37 9.79 18.89
N LYS A 172 1.52 10.34 18.50
CA LYS A 172 1.64 11.64 17.81
C LYS A 172 0.81 11.69 16.53
N ALA A 173 0.91 10.68 15.67
CA ALA A 173 0.11 10.64 14.43
C ALA A 173 -1.39 10.49 14.70
N LEU A 174 -1.77 9.75 15.74
CA LEU A 174 -3.17 9.60 16.11
C LEU A 174 -3.74 10.90 16.72
N ASP A 175 -2.96 11.60 17.53
CA ASP A 175 -3.31 12.90 18.09
C ASP A 175 -3.43 13.96 17.00
N GLU A 176 -2.49 13.99 16.05
CA GLU A 176 -2.57 14.85 14.86
C GLU A 176 -3.85 14.57 14.05
N PHE A 177 -4.19 13.29 13.85
CA PHE A 177 -5.42 12.93 13.18
C PHE A 177 -6.68 13.33 13.98
N CYS A 178 -6.60 13.38 15.30
CA CYS A 178 -7.67 13.92 16.14
C CYS A 178 -7.80 15.45 16.01
N ALA A 179 -6.67 16.15 15.88
CA ALA A 179 -6.61 17.60 15.70
C ALA A 179 -7.24 18.07 14.38
N HIS A 180 -7.36 17.17 13.40
CA HIS A 180 -7.95 17.42 12.08
C HIS A 180 -9.20 16.57 11.79
N PRO A 181 -10.36 16.88 12.40
CA PRO A 181 -11.62 16.15 12.18
C PRO A 181 -12.06 16.10 10.71
N GLU A 182 -11.71 17.11 9.93
CA GLU A 182 -12.04 17.25 8.50
C GLU A 182 -11.29 16.26 7.61
N TRP A 183 -10.18 15.69 8.06
CA TRP A 183 -9.45 14.66 7.32
C TRP A 183 -10.23 13.35 7.27
N VAL A 184 -10.32 12.77 6.09
CA VAL A 184 -11.02 11.51 5.78
C VAL A 184 -12.32 11.30 6.60
N PRO A 185 -13.34 12.14 6.46
CA PRO A 185 -14.53 12.10 7.30
C PRO A 185 -15.32 10.79 7.13
N GLY A 186 -15.10 10.08 6.03
CA GLY A 186 -15.75 8.82 5.71
C GLY A 186 -14.94 7.55 6.04
N LEU A 187 -13.83 7.66 6.77
CA LEU A 187 -12.98 6.52 7.12
C LEU A 187 -13.75 5.53 8.00
N LYS A 188 -13.73 4.25 7.61
CA LYS A 188 -14.43 3.17 8.32
C LYS A 188 -13.49 2.27 9.11
N GLN A 189 -12.26 2.07 8.62
CA GLN A 189 -11.28 1.22 9.30
C GLN A 189 -9.87 1.74 9.13
N ILE A 190 -9.09 1.64 10.20
CA ILE A 190 -7.63 1.58 10.13
C ILE A 190 -7.13 0.27 10.73
N LEU A 191 -6.15 -0.35 10.08
CA LEU A 191 -5.41 -1.50 10.58
C LEU A 191 -3.98 -1.05 10.86
N VAL A 192 -3.56 -1.16 12.11
CA VAL A 192 -2.25 -0.72 12.59
C VAL A 192 -1.64 -1.80 13.48
N THR A 193 -0.32 -1.76 13.67
CA THR A 193 0.38 -2.70 14.55
C THR A 193 -0.20 -2.68 15.96
N ASN A 194 -0.29 -3.86 16.57
CA ASN A 194 -0.63 -3.96 17.98
C ASN A 194 0.48 -3.34 18.86
N ASP A 195 0.12 -2.28 19.57
CA ASP A 195 0.94 -1.67 20.62
C ASP A 195 0.12 -1.49 21.93
N GLU A 196 -0.67 -2.51 22.32
CA GLU A 196 -1.55 -2.47 23.49
C GLU A 196 -0.79 -2.19 24.82
N LYS A 197 0.52 -2.49 24.87
CA LYS A 197 1.38 -2.20 26.03
C LYS A 197 1.71 -0.71 26.17
N ASN A 198 1.65 0.05 25.08
CA ASN A 198 1.92 1.48 25.07
C ASN A 198 0.69 2.29 25.50
N LYS A 199 0.73 2.81 26.73
CA LYS A 199 -0.39 3.56 27.34
C LYS A 199 -0.73 4.83 26.57
N GLU A 200 0.27 5.53 26.03
CA GLU A 200 0.08 6.78 25.29
C GLU A 200 -0.62 6.50 23.96
N PHE A 201 -0.10 5.55 23.19
CA PHE A 201 -0.72 5.08 21.95
C PHE A 201 -2.18 4.65 22.18
N MET A 202 -2.43 3.83 23.20
CA MET A 202 -3.78 3.36 23.50
C MET A 202 -4.73 4.48 23.91
N LYS A 203 -4.24 5.54 24.57
CA LYS A 203 -5.02 6.72 24.92
C LYS A 203 -5.45 7.46 23.65
N SER A 204 -4.49 7.82 22.79
CA SER A 204 -4.74 8.54 21.53
C SER A 204 -5.63 7.75 20.57
N MET A 205 -5.37 6.45 20.42
CA MET A 205 -6.20 5.55 19.61
C MET A 205 -7.64 5.50 20.09
N ARG A 206 -7.86 5.37 21.40
CA ARG A 206 -9.21 5.35 21.97
C ARG A 206 -9.89 6.67 21.74
N GLU A 207 -9.21 7.79 21.92
CA GLU A 207 -9.77 9.12 21.70
C GLU A 207 -10.18 9.32 20.23
N LEU A 208 -9.32 8.95 19.29
CA LEU A 208 -9.63 8.95 17.86
C LEU A 208 -10.91 8.16 17.55
N SER A 209 -11.02 6.95 18.10
CA SER A 209 -12.20 6.10 17.87
C SER A 209 -13.48 6.60 18.59
N LYS A 210 -13.37 7.46 19.61
CA LYS A 210 -14.52 8.15 20.22
C LYS A 210 -14.98 9.31 19.34
N GLN A 211 -14.05 10.16 18.92
CA GLN A 211 -14.31 11.29 18.05
C GLN A 211 -14.94 10.85 16.73
N ARG A 212 -14.49 9.70 16.21
CA ARG A 212 -14.97 9.10 14.96
C ARG A 212 -15.75 7.83 15.26
N GLU A 213 -17.01 7.99 15.69
CA GLU A 213 -17.86 6.88 16.13
C GLU A 213 -18.02 5.71 15.13
N LYS A 214 -17.90 5.99 13.83
CA LYS A 214 -18.01 4.99 12.75
C LYS A 214 -16.67 4.31 12.42
N LEU A 215 -15.56 4.82 12.95
CA LEU A 215 -14.23 4.28 12.73
C LEU A 215 -13.99 3.07 13.63
N VAL A 216 -13.56 1.97 13.02
CA VAL A 216 -13.02 0.82 13.72
C VAL A 216 -11.50 0.86 13.63
N VAL A 217 -10.82 0.94 14.77
CA VAL A 217 -9.37 0.76 14.84
C VAL A 217 -9.10 -0.71 15.10
N THR A 218 -8.39 -1.37 14.18
CA THR A 218 -7.98 -2.76 14.32
C THR A 218 -6.50 -2.80 14.64
N LEU A 219 -6.18 -3.25 15.85
CA LEU A 219 -4.82 -3.58 16.23
C LEU A 219 -4.53 -4.99 15.76
N LEU A 220 -3.47 -5.16 14.99
CA LEU A 220 -3.14 -6.40 14.33
C LEU A 220 -1.75 -6.87 14.77
N ASP A 221 -1.69 -8.14 15.13
CA ASP A 221 -0.46 -8.88 15.41
C ASP A 221 -0.39 -10.08 14.46
N ARG A 222 0.76 -10.30 13.84
CA ARG A 222 1.00 -11.43 12.94
C ARG A 222 2.24 -12.15 13.43
N ASN A 223 2.16 -13.46 13.51
CA ASN A 223 3.26 -14.31 13.92
C ASN A 223 3.35 -15.51 12.98
N GLU A 224 4.55 -15.79 12.50
CA GLU A 224 4.82 -16.99 11.71
C GLU A 224 5.20 -18.13 12.65
N HIS A 225 4.54 -19.27 12.49
CA HIS A 225 4.90 -20.48 13.21
C HIS A 225 4.98 -21.64 12.24
N LYS A 226 5.92 -22.55 12.49
CA LYS A 226 6.09 -23.75 11.68
C LYS A 226 5.15 -24.83 12.18
N LYS A 227 4.32 -25.37 11.29
CA LYS A 227 3.36 -26.44 11.58
C LYS A 227 3.49 -27.52 10.52
N TRP A 228 3.86 -28.73 10.96
CA TRP A 228 4.03 -29.92 10.11
C TRP A 228 4.97 -29.79 8.89
N GLY A 229 5.95 -28.88 8.95
CA GLY A 229 6.90 -28.67 7.85
C GLY A 229 6.64 -27.39 7.07
N ASP A 230 5.42 -26.87 7.12
CA ASP A 230 4.99 -25.64 6.45
C ASP A 230 4.98 -24.45 7.44
N TRP A 231 5.11 -23.24 6.90
CA TRP A 231 4.92 -22.02 7.67
C TRP A 231 3.46 -21.62 7.65
N GLU A 232 2.89 -21.26 8.79
CA GLU A 232 1.55 -20.69 8.92
C GLU A 232 1.65 -19.29 9.56
N ILE A 233 0.94 -18.31 8.99
CA ILE A 233 0.77 -16.98 9.60
C ILE A 233 -0.43 -17.06 10.53
N ASN A 234 -0.17 -16.98 11.83
CA ASN A 234 -1.20 -16.70 12.82
C ASN A 234 -1.44 -15.19 12.87
N THR A 235 -2.66 -14.75 12.58
CA THR A 235 -3.04 -13.35 12.71
C THR A 235 -4.03 -13.17 13.85
N MET A 236 -3.69 -12.31 14.80
CA MET A 236 -4.54 -11.96 15.93
C MET A 236 -4.95 -10.50 15.85
N THR A 237 -6.25 -10.23 15.96
CA THR A 237 -6.81 -8.88 15.85
C THR A 237 -7.56 -8.47 17.11
N SER A 238 -7.36 -7.23 17.53
CA SER A 238 -8.17 -6.55 18.54
C SER A 238 -8.89 -5.37 17.89
N HIS A 239 -10.22 -5.32 17.99
CA HIS A 239 -11.01 -4.25 17.38
C HIS A 239 -11.44 -3.24 18.45
N TYR A 240 -11.33 -1.96 18.13
CA TYR A 240 -11.74 -0.84 18.98
C TYR A 240 -12.69 0.09 18.23
N GLN A 241 -13.76 0.51 18.90
CA GLN A 241 -14.73 1.47 18.40
C GLN A 241 -15.30 2.25 19.58
N LYS A 242 -15.56 3.56 19.41
CA LYS A 242 -16.09 4.43 20.47
C LYS A 242 -15.26 4.35 21.77
N GLY A 243 -13.93 4.23 21.63
CA GLY A 243 -12.98 4.17 22.73
C GLY A 243 -12.94 2.84 23.49
N ARG A 244 -13.65 1.80 23.05
CA ARG A 244 -13.76 0.50 23.73
C ARG A 244 -13.37 -0.64 22.83
N LYS A 245 -12.79 -1.69 23.41
CA LYS A 245 -12.59 -2.96 22.70
C LYS A 245 -13.96 -3.57 22.40
N ILE A 246 -14.18 -4.00 21.16
CA ILE A 246 -15.43 -4.64 20.74
C ILE A 246 -15.16 -6.13 20.43
N PRO A 247 -16.07 -7.02 20.82
CA PRO A 247 -16.08 -8.41 20.37
C PRO A 247 -16.18 -8.53 18.84
N TRP A 248 -15.64 -9.62 18.29
CA TRP A 248 -15.64 -9.90 16.84
C TRP A 248 -17.05 -9.90 16.23
N ASP A 249 -18.03 -10.50 16.91
CA ASP A 249 -19.44 -10.58 16.49
C ASP A 249 -20.10 -9.19 16.36
N LYS A 250 -19.53 -8.17 16.99
CA LYS A 250 -20.03 -6.79 16.96
C LYS A 250 -19.30 -5.88 15.98
N VAL A 251 -18.28 -6.39 15.27
CA VAL A 251 -17.57 -5.64 14.25
C VAL A 251 -18.51 -5.38 13.06
N PRO A 252 -18.69 -4.13 12.61
CA PRO A 252 -19.55 -3.82 11.46
C PRO A 252 -19.18 -4.60 10.20
N ARG A 253 -20.19 -5.07 9.46
CA ARG A 253 -19.99 -5.76 8.17
C ARG A 253 -19.25 -4.86 7.16
N GLY A 254 -18.32 -5.44 6.40
CA GLY A 254 -17.52 -4.74 5.39
C GLY A 254 -16.26 -4.05 5.92
N ILE A 255 -16.00 -4.12 7.22
CA ILE A 255 -14.67 -3.96 7.84
C ILE A 255 -13.87 -5.22 7.49
N ALA A 256 -12.59 -5.08 7.15
CA ALA A 256 -11.75 -6.17 6.67
C ALA A 256 -11.80 -7.36 7.65
N GLN A 257 -12.52 -8.40 7.25
CA GLN A 257 -12.51 -9.74 7.86
C GLN A 257 -11.31 -10.56 7.38
N ARG A 258 -10.34 -9.93 6.73
CA ARG A 258 -9.24 -10.60 6.06
C ARG A 258 -8.27 -11.08 7.13
N HIS A 259 -8.29 -12.36 7.46
CA HIS A 259 -7.09 -13.21 7.59
C HIS A 259 -7.54 -14.67 7.66
N GLY A 260 -7.20 -15.46 6.63
CA GLY A 260 -7.32 -16.93 6.66
C GLY A 260 -8.44 -17.56 5.82
N GLN A 261 -9.27 -16.79 5.12
CA GLN A 261 -10.11 -17.33 4.04
C GLN A 261 -9.79 -16.62 2.73
N ASP A 262 -9.75 -17.41 1.66
CA ASP A 262 -9.78 -16.94 0.28
C ASP A 262 -10.97 -15.99 0.10
N HIS A 263 -10.68 -14.70 0.06
CA HIS A 263 -11.61 -13.69 -0.41
C HIS A 263 -11.03 -13.12 -1.69
N SER A 264 -10.97 -13.96 -2.72
CA SER A 264 -11.52 -13.53 -4.01
C SER A 264 -12.71 -12.60 -3.73
N ILE A 265 -12.53 -11.32 -4.02
CA ILE A 265 -13.66 -10.38 -4.07
C ILE A 265 -14.48 -10.89 -5.25
N GLN A 266 -15.45 -11.77 -5.00
CA GLN A 266 -16.53 -12.01 -5.93
C GLN A 266 -17.32 -10.70 -5.99
N ILE A 267 -17.21 -10.03 -7.13
CA ILE A 267 -18.23 -9.11 -7.62
C ILE A 267 -19.22 -9.97 -8.39
#